data_AF-A0A2D4KYH3-F1
#
_entry.id   AF-A0A2D4KYH3-F1
#
_cell.length_a   1.000
_cell.length_b   1.000
_cell.length_c   1.000
_cell.angle_alpha   90.00
_cell.angle_beta   90.00
_cell.angle_gamma   90.00
#
_symmetry.space_group_name_H-M   'P 1'
#
loop_
_entity.id
_entity.type
_entity.pdbx_description
1 polymer ?
#
loop_
_entity_poly.entity_id
_entity_poly.type
_entity_poly.pdbx_seq_one_letter_code
_entity_poly.pdbx_strand_id
1 'polypeptide(L)'
;MSVAKVPDPSVPKTVTTKVTSVKPKAKQPKTKAEPPPKKRKTWKEESPSIPQPQSDEEDTEPPAPIVARFLNTRAMKETFRNYMELLVSLALDQDTMQALEKSNDELLLPYMRKIDGMLNDNRKRLLSKLHIERPFKAALECFPELTVITRDSKAKTGVNAVSRIKMNGKAYNKKTLKISKATTKLAQEFTIDPEKIPLCSLYHSLHHYKYHMFLRCKVEISSVQKKNADLGQEEIVQQCMKNIKWIEDLFEKFGELLNHVQQKCS
;
A
#
# COMPACT_ATOMS: atom_id res chain seq x y z
N MET A 1 -53.77 -43.72 -23.94
CA MET A 1 -53.44 -44.97 -24.66
C MET A 1 -52.65 -44.52 -25.88
N SER A 2 -51.39 -44.87 -26.10
CA SER A 2 -50.77 -46.20 -25.99
C SER A 2 -49.28 -46.12 -25.65
N VAL A 3 -48.80 -47.16 -24.99
CA VAL A 3 -47.41 -47.43 -24.62
C VAL A 3 -46.73 -48.22 -25.73
N ALA A 4 -45.47 -47.91 -26.04
CA ALA A 4 -44.51 -48.80 -26.70
C ALA A 4 -43.10 -48.55 -26.14
N LYS A 5 -42.27 -49.60 -26.14
CA LYS A 5 -41.24 -49.93 -25.15
C LYS A 5 -39.85 -50.15 -25.81
N VAL A 6 -38.80 -49.44 -25.32
CA VAL A 6 -37.35 -49.86 -25.11
C VAL A 6 -36.50 -50.12 -26.40
N PRO A 7 -35.14 -49.95 -26.48
CA PRO A 7 -34.07 -49.99 -25.44
C PRO A 7 -32.96 -48.90 -25.43
N ASP A 8 -32.19 -48.88 -24.32
CA ASP A 8 -30.81 -48.37 -24.10
C ASP A 8 -29.82 -49.57 -24.30
N PRO A 9 -28.49 -49.48 -24.56
CA PRO A 9 -27.51 -48.54 -24.00
C PRO A 9 -26.39 -48.03 -24.96
N SER A 10 -25.64 -46.99 -24.59
CA SER A 10 -24.15 -47.01 -24.55
C SER A 10 -23.47 -45.62 -24.40
N VAL A 11 -22.44 -45.61 -23.54
CA VAL A 11 -21.55 -44.51 -23.16
C VAL A 11 -20.39 -44.35 -24.15
N PRO A 12 -19.95 -43.11 -24.47
CA PRO A 12 -18.59 -42.87 -24.95
C PRO A 12 -17.66 -42.27 -23.87
N LYS A 13 -16.44 -42.82 -23.86
CA LYS A 13 -15.39 -42.69 -22.85
C LYS A 13 -14.51 -41.45 -23.01
N THR A 14 -14.04 -40.97 -21.88
CA THR A 14 -12.89 -40.09 -21.62
C THR A 14 -11.60 -40.67 -22.20
N VAL A 15 -10.77 -39.85 -22.87
CA VAL A 15 -9.39 -40.20 -23.24
C VAL A 15 -8.43 -39.38 -22.38
N THR A 16 -7.70 -40.08 -21.51
CA THR A 16 -6.54 -39.60 -20.75
C THR A 16 -5.30 -40.20 -21.38
N THR A 17 -4.37 -39.37 -21.85
CA THR A 17 -3.05 -39.80 -22.32
C THR A 17 -2.09 -39.86 -21.13
N LYS A 18 -1.73 -41.09 -20.71
CA LYS A 18 -0.58 -41.38 -19.84
C LYS A 18 0.60 -41.81 -20.70
N VAL A 19 1.77 -41.21 -20.47
CA VAL A 19 3.06 -41.63 -21.00
C VAL A 19 3.73 -42.56 -19.97
N THR A 20 4.18 -43.73 -20.42
CA THR A 20 4.87 -44.75 -19.61
C THR A 20 6.38 -44.71 -19.85
N SER A 21 7.11 -44.90 -18.76
CA SER A 21 8.57 -44.94 -18.53
C SER A 21 9.32 -46.14 -19.13
N VAL A 22 10.64 -46.00 -19.41
CA VAL A 22 11.72 -46.93 -18.95
C VAL A 22 13.11 -46.25 -18.94
N LYS A 23 13.96 -46.64 -17.97
CA LYS A 23 15.37 -46.25 -17.69
C LYS A 23 16.38 -47.12 -18.50
N PRO A 24 17.66 -46.72 -18.65
CA PRO A 24 18.73 -47.38 -17.87
C PRO A 24 19.86 -46.44 -17.38
N LYS A 25 20.77 -46.98 -16.55
CA LYS A 25 21.77 -46.32 -15.68
C LYS A 25 23.20 -46.74 -16.09
N ALA A 26 24.18 -45.82 -16.16
CA ALA A 26 25.57 -46.03 -15.69
C ALA A 26 26.55 -44.84 -15.93
N LYS A 27 27.24 -44.46 -14.83
CA LYS A 27 28.63 -43.96 -14.62
C LYS A 27 29.08 -42.54 -15.08
N GLN A 28 29.71 -41.84 -14.12
CA GLN A 28 30.35 -40.51 -14.16
C GLN A 28 31.74 -40.52 -14.87
N PRO A 29 32.37 -39.33 -15.12
CA PRO A 29 33.26 -38.73 -14.11
C PRO A 29 33.09 -37.21 -13.91
N LYS A 30 33.57 -36.77 -12.73
CA LYS A 30 33.64 -35.41 -12.18
C LYS A 30 34.62 -34.50 -12.94
N THR A 31 34.34 -33.21 -13.00
CA THR A 31 35.36 -32.16 -12.83
C THR A 31 34.80 -30.91 -12.17
N LYS A 32 35.58 -30.44 -11.21
CA LYS A 32 35.39 -29.35 -10.26
C LYS A 32 35.96 -28.07 -10.89
N ALA A 33 35.22 -26.97 -10.85
CA ALA A 33 35.80 -25.63 -10.94
C ALA A 33 34.87 -24.59 -10.29
N GLU A 34 35.47 -23.87 -9.34
CA GLU A 34 34.96 -22.86 -8.43
C GLU A 34 34.72 -21.51 -9.15
N PRO A 35 33.78 -20.65 -8.70
CA PRO A 35 33.55 -19.35 -9.32
C PRO A 35 34.68 -18.35 -8.99
N PRO A 36 35.25 -17.62 -9.96
CA PRO A 36 36.33 -16.69 -9.68
C PRO A 36 35.81 -15.38 -9.02
N PRO A 37 36.58 -14.79 -8.09
CA PRO A 37 36.12 -13.74 -7.18
C PRO A 37 36.27 -12.30 -7.70
N LYS A 38 35.50 -11.44 -7.04
CA LYS A 38 35.51 -9.97 -7.02
C LYS A 38 36.90 -9.34 -7.26
N LYS A 39 37.06 -8.61 -8.36
CA LYS A 39 38.20 -7.69 -8.56
C LYS A 39 37.98 -6.39 -7.79
N ARG A 40 38.49 -6.39 -6.56
CA ARG A 40 38.84 -5.21 -5.74
C ARG A 40 39.91 -4.43 -6.50
N LYS A 41 39.58 -3.24 -7.02
CA LYS A 41 40.59 -2.31 -7.55
C LYS A 41 41.33 -1.69 -6.38
N THR A 42 42.58 -2.09 -6.26
CA THR A 42 43.61 -1.53 -5.40
C THR A 42 44.06 -0.17 -5.91
N TRP A 43 43.97 0.80 -5.00
CA TRP A 43 44.72 2.03 -4.84
C TRP A 43 45.96 2.16 -5.72
N LYS A 44 45.99 3.22 -6.53
CA LYS A 44 47.22 3.89 -6.96
C LYS A 44 47.12 5.34 -6.53
N GLU A 45 47.99 5.67 -5.60
CA GLU A 45 48.34 6.99 -5.10
C GLU A 45 49.26 7.64 -6.14
N GLU A 46 48.87 8.80 -6.66
CA GLU A 46 49.79 9.72 -7.32
C GLU A 46 49.29 11.15 -7.02
N SER A 47 50.17 11.91 -6.38
CA SER A 47 49.94 13.20 -5.74
C SER A 47 49.65 14.33 -6.74
N PRO A 48 48.69 15.24 -6.48
CA PRO A 48 48.59 16.50 -7.22
C PRO A 48 49.23 17.67 -6.47
N SER A 49 49.91 18.53 -7.22
CA SER A 49 50.42 19.83 -6.78
C SER A 49 49.27 20.78 -6.38
N ILE A 50 49.46 21.52 -5.29
CA ILE A 50 48.57 22.58 -4.77
C ILE A 50 48.77 23.87 -5.59
N PRO A 51 47.69 24.61 -5.94
CA PRO A 51 47.51 25.92 -5.30
C PRO A 51 46.07 26.26 -4.86
N GLN A 52 46.02 26.84 -3.66
CA GLN A 52 45.10 27.84 -3.09
C GLN A 52 43.67 27.46 -2.65
N PRO A 53 43.20 28.03 -1.51
CA PRO A 53 41.92 27.70 -0.91
C PRO A 53 40.81 28.57 -1.52
N GLN A 54 39.86 27.93 -2.20
CA GLN A 54 38.51 28.49 -2.32
C GLN A 54 37.65 27.82 -1.26
N SER A 55 37.23 28.64 -0.32
CA SER A 55 36.22 28.34 0.69
C SER A 55 34.87 28.16 -0.01
N ASP A 56 34.64 26.97 -0.55
CA ASP A 56 33.29 26.50 -0.83
C ASP A 56 32.70 26.03 0.50
N GLU A 57 31.96 26.92 1.16
CA GLU A 57 30.98 26.50 2.15
C GLU A 57 29.85 25.77 1.40
N GLU A 58 30.11 24.51 1.05
CA GLU A 58 29.08 23.56 0.71
C GLU A 58 28.29 23.33 2.00
N ASP A 59 27.19 24.08 2.14
CA ASP A 59 26.10 23.83 3.08
C ASP A 59 25.71 22.37 2.93
N THR A 60 26.37 21.53 3.72
CA THR A 60 26.20 20.08 3.67
C THR A 60 24.92 19.80 4.42
N GLU A 61 23.78 20.02 3.77
CA GLU A 61 22.51 19.56 4.27
C GLU A 61 22.68 18.08 4.65
N PRO A 62 22.29 17.70 5.87
CA PRO A 62 22.47 16.34 6.31
C PRO A 62 21.78 15.39 5.32
N PRO A 63 22.39 14.23 5.01
CA PRO A 63 21.87 13.32 4.01
C PRO A 63 20.40 12.99 4.27
N ALA A 64 19.51 13.45 3.39
CA ALA A 64 18.08 13.26 3.55
C ALA A 64 17.75 11.78 3.89
N PRO A 65 16.76 11.53 4.77
CA PRO A 65 16.39 10.18 5.18
C PRO A 65 16.20 9.26 3.98
N ILE A 66 16.57 7.98 4.12
CA ILE A 66 16.52 6.99 3.02
C ILE A 66 15.15 6.96 2.32
N VAL A 67 14.07 7.13 3.10
CA VAL A 67 12.70 7.25 2.56
C VAL A 67 12.55 8.52 1.71
N ALA A 68 13.03 9.68 2.16
CA ALA A 68 12.97 10.93 1.40
C ALA A 68 13.72 10.80 0.06
N ARG A 69 14.91 10.18 0.06
CA ARG A 69 15.68 9.96 -1.18
C ARG A 69 14.96 9.06 -2.18
N PHE A 70 14.38 7.95 -1.72
CA PHE A 70 13.65 7.03 -2.60
C PHE A 70 12.40 7.68 -3.19
N LEU A 71 11.67 8.44 -2.38
CA LEU A 71 10.45 9.13 -2.79
C LEU A 71 10.73 10.30 -3.75
N ASN A 72 11.88 10.95 -3.65
CA ASN A 72 12.23 12.06 -4.55
C ASN A 72 12.60 11.63 -5.98
N THR A 73 12.55 10.33 -6.30
CA THR A 73 12.81 9.85 -7.66
C THR A 73 11.63 10.11 -8.59
N ARG A 74 11.92 10.50 -9.84
CA ARG A 74 10.91 10.67 -10.92
C ARG A 74 10.04 9.42 -11.08
N ALA A 75 10.66 8.24 -11.02
CA ALA A 75 9.97 6.95 -11.14
C ALA A 75 8.93 6.73 -10.02
N MET A 76 9.22 7.16 -8.79
CA MET A 76 8.28 7.00 -7.68
C MET A 76 7.13 8.02 -7.76
N LYS A 77 7.41 9.26 -8.19
CA LYS A 77 6.36 10.25 -8.49
C LYS A 77 5.40 9.75 -9.58
N GLU A 78 5.93 9.18 -10.65
CA GLU A 78 5.14 8.58 -11.73
C GLU A 78 4.34 7.37 -11.25
N THR A 79 4.96 6.48 -10.46
CA THR A 79 4.27 5.35 -9.81
C THR A 79 3.07 5.84 -9.00
N PHE A 80 3.24 6.90 -8.21
CA PHE A 80 2.15 7.46 -7.42
C PHE A 80 1.08 8.12 -8.28
N ARG A 81 1.47 8.84 -9.33
CA ARG A 81 0.53 9.43 -10.29
C ARG A 81 -0.37 8.36 -10.90
N ASN A 82 0.19 7.25 -11.38
CA ASN A 82 -0.59 6.17 -11.99
C ASN A 82 -1.43 5.40 -10.96
N TYR A 83 -0.99 5.33 -9.71
CA TYR A 83 -1.83 4.87 -8.60
C TYR A 83 -3.05 5.77 -8.39
N MET A 84 -2.88 7.09 -8.44
CA MET A 84 -4.00 8.04 -8.33
C MET A 84 -4.95 7.94 -9.51
N GLU A 85 -4.43 7.76 -10.73
CA GLU A 85 -5.24 7.52 -11.93
C GLU A 85 -6.16 6.32 -11.75
N LEU A 86 -5.61 5.18 -11.31
CA LEU A 86 -6.39 3.99 -10.98
C LEU A 86 -7.47 4.27 -9.94
N LEU A 87 -7.15 4.98 -8.85
CA LEU A 87 -8.12 5.30 -7.81
C LEU A 87 -9.22 6.25 -8.28
N VAL A 88 -8.93 7.18 -9.21
CA VAL A 88 -9.93 8.02 -9.85
C VAL A 88 -10.87 7.16 -10.71
N SER A 89 -10.32 6.26 -11.54
CA SER A 89 -11.13 5.33 -12.34
C SER A 89 -12.03 4.46 -11.47
N LEU A 90 -11.50 3.92 -10.36
CA LEU A 90 -12.28 3.15 -9.39
C LEU A 90 -13.37 3.99 -8.69
N ALA A 91 -13.16 5.28 -8.51
CA ALA A 91 -14.15 6.18 -7.93
C ALA A 91 -15.29 6.52 -8.91
N LEU A 92 -15.03 6.45 -10.22
CA LEU A 92 -16.02 6.63 -11.28
C LEU A 92 -16.82 5.36 -11.57
N ASP A 93 -16.16 4.20 -11.57
CA ASP A 93 -16.79 2.91 -11.83
C ASP A 93 -16.33 1.83 -10.83
N GLN A 94 -17.32 1.16 -10.25
CA GLN A 94 -17.11 0.12 -9.23
C GLN A 94 -16.56 -1.19 -9.81
N ASP A 95 -16.81 -1.45 -11.10
CA ASP A 95 -16.41 -2.69 -11.75
C ASP A 95 -14.99 -2.60 -12.32
N THR A 96 -14.42 -1.39 -12.39
CA THR A 96 -13.04 -1.12 -12.84
C THR A 96 -12.02 -2.05 -12.17
N MET A 97 -12.05 -2.22 -10.84
CA MET A 97 -11.11 -3.12 -10.18
C MET A 97 -11.27 -4.58 -10.62
N GLN A 98 -12.51 -5.04 -10.83
CA GLN A 98 -12.78 -6.39 -11.29
C GLN A 98 -12.34 -6.56 -12.75
N ALA A 99 -12.57 -5.56 -13.60
CA ALA A 99 -12.15 -5.56 -15.00
C ALA A 99 -10.63 -5.64 -15.13
N LEU A 100 -9.89 -4.78 -14.40
CA LEU A 100 -8.42 -4.76 -14.40
C LEU A 100 -7.83 -6.09 -13.93
N GLU A 101 -8.38 -6.67 -12.86
CA GLU A 101 -7.95 -7.98 -12.35
C GLU A 101 -8.24 -9.10 -13.36
N LYS A 102 -9.42 -9.07 -14.00
CA LYS A 102 -9.83 -10.08 -14.99
C LYS A 102 -8.94 -10.03 -16.23
N SER A 103 -8.52 -8.83 -16.66
CA SER A 103 -7.63 -8.65 -17.81
C SER A 103 -6.15 -8.82 -17.46
N ASN A 104 -5.80 -9.03 -16.19
CA ASN A 104 -4.42 -8.95 -15.68
C ASN A 104 -3.69 -7.71 -16.20
N ASP A 105 -4.31 -6.56 -16.02
CA ASP A 105 -3.79 -5.30 -16.51
C ASP A 105 -2.33 -5.06 -16.05
N GLU A 106 -1.48 -4.72 -17.03
CA GLU A 106 -0.05 -4.45 -16.82
C GLU A 106 0.25 -2.95 -16.69
N LEU A 107 -0.72 -2.08 -16.97
CA LEU A 107 -0.52 -0.64 -16.96
C LEU A 107 -0.74 -0.06 -15.56
N LEU A 108 -1.87 -0.32 -14.91
CA LEU A 108 -2.25 0.31 -13.65
C LEU A 108 -2.04 -0.59 -12.42
N LEU A 109 -2.32 -1.90 -12.54
CA LEU A 109 -2.21 -2.81 -11.38
C LEU A 109 -0.80 -2.87 -10.75
N PRO A 110 0.32 -2.86 -11.50
CA PRO A 110 1.64 -2.87 -10.88
C PRO A 110 1.88 -1.70 -9.94
N TYR A 111 1.39 -0.50 -10.27
CA TYR A 111 1.54 0.69 -9.43
C TYR A 111 0.73 0.58 -8.14
N MET A 112 -0.49 0.04 -8.22
CA MET A 112 -1.27 -0.27 -7.03
C MET A 112 -0.59 -1.30 -6.14
N ARG A 113 -0.08 -2.40 -6.70
CA ARG A 113 0.69 -3.41 -5.95
C ARG A 113 1.91 -2.79 -5.27
N LYS A 114 2.60 -1.86 -5.94
CA LYS A 114 3.77 -1.17 -5.40
C LYS A 114 3.41 -0.29 -4.19
N ILE A 115 2.41 0.58 -4.32
CA ILE A 115 1.98 1.48 -3.23
C ILE A 115 1.35 0.69 -2.07
N ASP A 116 0.41 -0.23 -2.37
CA ASP A 116 -0.24 -1.05 -1.35
C ASP A 116 0.80 -1.94 -0.63
N GLY A 117 1.83 -2.42 -1.33
CA GLY A 117 2.98 -3.12 -0.77
C GLY A 117 3.77 -2.26 0.22
N MET A 118 4.13 -1.04 -0.18
CA MET A 118 4.83 -0.09 0.71
C MET A 118 4.03 0.20 1.98
N LEU A 119 2.73 0.45 1.86
CA LEU A 119 1.83 0.65 3.01
C LEU A 119 1.81 -0.58 3.92
N ASN A 120 1.74 -1.78 3.33
CA ASN A 120 1.71 -3.03 4.07
C ASN A 120 3.01 -3.30 4.84
N ASP A 121 4.16 -3.07 4.23
CA ASP A 121 5.46 -3.28 4.86
C ASP A 121 5.67 -2.31 6.04
N ASN A 122 5.26 -1.06 5.88
CA ASN A 122 5.29 -0.07 6.95
C ASN A 122 4.34 -0.45 8.11
N ARG A 123 3.15 -0.98 7.83
CA ARG A 123 2.24 -1.50 8.88
C ARG A 123 2.85 -2.67 9.64
N LYS A 124 3.48 -3.62 8.94
CA LYS A 124 4.15 -4.75 9.57
C LYS A 124 5.26 -4.29 10.50
N ARG A 125 6.05 -3.30 10.07
CA ARG A 125 7.12 -2.70 10.88
C ARG A 125 6.62 -1.98 12.14
N LEU A 126 5.47 -1.32 12.06
CA LEU A 126 4.82 -0.75 13.25
C LEU A 126 4.32 -1.83 14.20
N LEU A 127 3.66 -2.87 13.67
CA LEU A 127 3.13 -3.97 14.50
C LEU A 127 4.23 -4.71 15.25
N SER A 128 5.45 -4.82 14.71
CA SER A 128 6.56 -5.42 15.47
C SER A 128 7.00 -4.58 16.68
N LYS A 129 6.70 -3.28 16.71
CA LYS A 129 6.96 -2.39 17.86
C LYS A 129 5.74 -2.16 18.75
N LEU A 130 4.56 -2.60 18.32
CA LEU A 130 3.30 -2.29 18.97
C LEU A 130 2.53 -3.58 19.28
N HIS A 131 2.44 -3.93 20.56
CA HIS A 131 1.58 -5.01 21.00
C HIS A 131 0.11 -4.55 21.04
N ILE A 132 -0.67 -4.92 20.04
CA ILE A 132 -2.10 -4.62 19.93
C ILE A 132 -2.91 -5.88 20.20
N GLU A 133 -3.83 -5.81 21.15
CA GLU A 133 -4.80 -6.88 21.37
C GLU A 133 -5.74 -7.07 20.17
N ARG A 134 -6.21 -8.31 19.96
CA ARG A 134 -7.06 -8.66 18.82
C ARG A 134 -8.33 -7.79 18.68
N PRO A 135 -9.11 -7.50 19.75
CA PRO A 135 -10.30 -6.67 19.62
C PRO A 135 -9.99 -5.24 19.19
N PHE A 136 -8.91 -4.66 19.74
CA PHE A 136 -8.49 -3.30 19.40
C PHE A 136 -7.96 -3.23 17.97
N LYS A 137 -7.13 -4.20 17.55
CA LYS A 137 -6.68 -4.31 16.16
C LYS A 137 -7.84 -4.43 15.18
N ALA A 138 -8.83 -5.27 15.49
CA ALA A 138 -10.02 -5.43 14.64
C ALA A 138 -10.77 -4.10 14.47
N ALA A 139 -10.91 -3.32 15.53
CA ALA A 139 -11.56 -2.02 15.46
C ALA A 139 -10.74 -0.99 14.66
N LEU A 140 -9.42 -0.94 14.86
CA LEU A 140 -8.50 -0.10 14.09
C LEU A 140 -8.50 -0.39 12.60
N GLU A 141 -8.81 -1.63 12.19
CA GLU A 141 -8.84 -2.04 10.78
C GLU A 141 -10.25 -1.97 10.17
N CYS A 142 -11.27 -1.75 11.00
CA CYS A 142 -12.67 -1.73 10.58
C CYS A 142 -13.18 -0.31 10.35
N PHE A 143 -12.76 0.65 11.17
CA PHE A 143 -13.33 1.98 11.23
C PHE A 143 -12.32 3.03 10.70
N PRO A 144 -12.64 3.76 9.62
CA PRO A 144 -11.67 4.59 8.91
C PRO A 144 -11.30 5.91 9.62
N GLU A 145 -11.94 6.24 10.74
CA GLU A 145 -11.68 7.47 11.48
C GLU A 145 -11.22 7.14 12.91
N LEU A 146 -10.30 7.95 13.43
CA LEU A 146 -9.71 7.78 14.75
C LEU A 146 -9.67 9.12 15.48
N THR A 147 -10.08 9.13 16.74
CA THR A 147 -10.02 10.30 17.62
C THR A 147 -9.31 9.92 18.91
N VAL A 148 -8.32 10.71 19.31
CA VAL A 148 -7.62 10.55 20.59
C VAL A 148 -8.33 11.43 21.62
N ILE A 149 -8.70 10.83 22.75
CA ILE A 149 -9.35 11.50 23.88
C ILE A 149 -8.39 11.42 25.06
N THR A 150 -7.80 12.54 25.43
CA THR A 150 -6.97 12.67 26.64
C THR A 150 -7.82 13.32 27.73
N ARG A 151 -7.92 12.69 28.90
CA ARG A 151 -8.56 13.30 30.07
C ARG A 151 -7.58 13.40 31.22
N ASP A 152 -7.37 14.61 31.70
CA ASP A 152 -6.65 14.87 32.94
C ASP A 152 -7.60 14.64 34.11
N SER A 153 -7.43 13.51 34.79
CA SER A 153 -8.18 13.24 36.02
C SER A 153 -7.37 13.78 37.19
N LYS A 154 -7.81 14.90 37.80
CA LYS A 154 -7.26 15.39 39.06
C LYS A 154 -7.69 14.44 40.20
N ALA A 155 -6.88 13.42 40.50
CA ALA A 155 -7.04 12.61 41.71
C ALA A 155 -6.15 13.16 42.84
N LYS A 156 -6.63 13.06 44.09
CA LYS A 156 -5.98 13.59 45.31
C LYS A 156 -4.59 13.00 45.63
N THR A 157 -4.09 12.05 44.84
CA THR A 157 -2.80 11.36 45.01
C THR A 157 -1.90 11.38 43.78
N GLY A 158 -2.21 12.21 42.77
CA GLY A 158 -1.41 12.37 41.55
C GLY A 158 -2.27 12.45 40.29
N VAL A 159 -1.73 13.05 39.24
CA VAL A 159 -2.39 13.14 37.92
C VAL A 159 -2.15 11.83 37.18
N ASN A 160 -3.13 10.92 37.18
CA ASN A 160 -3.14 9.80 36.25
C ASN A 160 -3.89 10.24 34.99
N ALA A 161 -3.14 10.62 33.96
CA ALA A 161 -3.70 10.89 32.64
C ALA A 161 -4.16 9.56 32.02
N VAL A 162 -5.47 9.42 31.82
CA VAL A 162 -6.04 8.27 31.09
C VAL A 162 -6.28 8.71 29.67
N SER A 163 -5.56 8.10 28.73
CA SER A 163 -5.77 8.32 27.31
C SER A 163 -6.62 7.21 26.71
N ARG A 164 -7.51 7.60 25.79
CA ARG A 164 -8.39 6.68 25.08
C ARG A 164 -8.36 6.96 23.59
N ILE A 165 -8.54 5.91 22.80
CA ILE A 165 -8.75 6.02 21.36
C ILE A 165 -10.20 5.62 21.08
N LYS A 166 -10.90 6.50 20.38
CA LYS A 166 -12.23 6.25 19.84
C LYS A 166 -12.15 6.08 18.33
N MET A 167 -12.73 5.02 17.78
CA MET A 167 -12.82 4.80 16.33
C MET A 167 -14.21 5.17 15.85
N ASN A 168 -14.27 5.86 14.72
CA ASN A 168 -15.50 6.41 14.13
C ASN A 168 -15.62 6.04 12.64
N GLY A 169 -16.71 6.47 12.02
CA GLY A 169 -17.03 6.16 10.63
C GLY A 169 -17.66 4.78 10.46
N LYS A 170 -18.02 4.46 9.21
CA LYS A 170 -18.62 3.17 8.85
C LYS A 170 -17.58 2.25 8.23
N ALA A 171 -17.72 0.95 8.50
CA ALA A 171 -16.91 -0.08 7.85
C ALA A 171 -17.08 -0.01 6.32
N TYR A 172 -16.06 -0.44 5.58
CA TYR A 172 -16.07 -0.41 4.12
C TYR A 172 -15.46 -1.70 3.54
N ASN A 173 -15.84 -2.02 2.30
CA ASN A 173 -15.27 -3.13 1.56
C ASN A 173 -13.85 -2.78 1.10
N LYS A 174 -12.84 -3.58 1.47
CA LYS A 174 -11.43 -3.27 1.17
C LYS A 174 -11.07 -3.33 -0.33
N LYS A 175 -11.88 -4.02 -1.13
CA LYS A 175 -11.70 -4.15 -2.58
C LYS A 175 -12.38 -3.00 -3.33
N THR A 176 -13.66 -2.76 -3.07
CA THR A 176 -14.45 -1.74 -3.79
C THR A 176 -14.40 -0.35 -3.14
N LEU A 177 -13.85 -0.25 -1.93
CA LEU A 177 -13.76 0.97 -1.13
C LEU A 177 -15.12 1.62 -0.79
N LYS A 178 -16.22 0.89 -1.02
CA LYS A 178 -17.58 1.34 -0.67
C LYS A 178 -17.93 1.05 0.77
N ILE A 179 -18.71 1.95 1.37
CA ILE A 179 -19.29 1.75 2.70
C ILE A 179 -20.07 0.44 2.72
N SER A 180 -19.76 -0.38 3.72
CA SER A 180 -20.47 -1.61 4.00
C SER A 180 -21.86 -1.30 4.54
N LYS A 181 -22.86 -2.03 4.05
CA LYS A 181 -24.22 -2.00 4.61
C LYS A 181 -24.34 -2.85 5.88
N ALA A 182 -23.36 -3.70 6.15
CA ALA A 182 -23.36 -4.56 7.33
C ALA A 182 -23.15 -3.73 8.60
N THR A 183 -23.91 -4.05 9.64
CA THR A 183 -23.75 -3.45 10.96
C THR A 183 -22.60 -4.17 11.69
N THR A 184 -21.58 -3.41 12.08
CA THR A 184 -20.43 -3.93 12.84
C THR A 184 -20.72 -3.84 14.34
N LYS A 185 -20.50 -4.94 15.09
CA LYS A 185 -20.64 -5.00 16.56
C LYS A 185 -19.29 -4.99 17.29
N LEU A 186 -18.38 -4.12 16.89
CA LEU A 186 -17.06 -3.99 17.52
C LEU A 186 -17.07 -2.85 18.53
N ALA A 187 -16.31 -3.01 19.63
CA ALA A 187 -16.05 -1.91 20.55
C ALA A 187 -15.37 -0.75 19.81
N GLN A 188 -15.79 0.48 20.14
CA GLN A 188 -15.34 1.70 19.49
C GLN A 188 -14.55 2.64 20.41
N GLU A 189 -14.29 2.25 21.66
CA GLU A 189 -13.47 3.02 22.58
C GLU A 189 -12.55 2.07 23.35
N PHE A 190 -11.25 2.37 23.38
CA PHE A 190 -10.24 1.59 24.08
C PHE A 190 -9.34 2.51 24.89
N THR A 191 -9.06 2.13 26.13
CA THR A 191 -8.01 2.77 26.94
C THR A 191 -6.66 2.31 26.43
N ILE A 192 -5.72 3.24 26.30
CA ILE A 192 -4.38 2.95 25.79
C ILE A 192 -3.33 3.81 26.49
N ASP A 193 -2.15 3.24 26.67
CA ASP A 193 -0.98 3.97 27.17
C ASP A 193 -0.66 5.14 26.22
N PRO A 194 -0.47 6.37 26.75
CA PRO A 194 -0.19 7.55 25.93
C PRO A 194 0.97 7.37 24.95
N GLU A 195 2.00 6.63 25.36
CA GLU A 195 3.20 6.34 24.55
C GLU A 195 2.91 5.52 23.28
N LYS A 196 1.85 4.70 23.30
CA LYS A 196 1.46 3.84 22.17
C LYS A 196 0.57 4.57 21.15
N ILE A 197 0.00 5.72 21.51
CA ILE A 197 -0.94 6.47 20.66
C ILE A 197 -0.31 6.86 19.32
N PRO A 198 0.92 7.44 19.25
CA PRO A 198 1.50 7.81 17.96
C PRO A 198 1.67 6.61 17.01
N LEU A 199 2.07 5.45 17.54
CA LEU A 199 2.21 4.22 16.76
C LEU A 199 0.85 3.71 16.26
N CYS A 200 -0.19 3.78 17.09
CA CYS A 200 -1.56 3.40 16.71
C CYS A 200 -2.12 4.30 15.61
N SER A 201 -1.94 5.62 15.75
CA SER A 201 -2.40 6.60 14.75
C SER A 201 -1.70 6.41 13.40
N LEU A 202 -0.40 6.12 13.40
CA LEU A 202 0.33 5.80 12.17
C LEU A 202 -0.15 4.49 11.55
N TYR A 203 -0.33 3.44 12.36
CA TYR A 203 -0.83 2.16 11.90
C TYR A 203 -2.21 2.28 11.24
N HIS A 204 -3.11 3.02 11.89
CA HIS A 204 -4.46 3.33 11.40
C HIS A 204 -4.42 4.10 10.09
N SER A 205 -3.59 5.15 10.02
CA SER A 205 -3.41 5.98 8.83
C SER A 205 -2.92 5.16 7.63
N LEU A 206 -1.94 4.28 7.83
CA LEU A 206 -1.46 3.37 6.78
C LEU A 206 -2.53 2.36 6.38
N HIS A 207 -3.32 1.84 7.32
CA HIS A 207 -4.36 0.85 7.03
C HIS A 207 -5.46 1.42 6.14
N HIS A 208 -5.87 2.64 6.43
CA HIS A 208 -6.95 3.32 5.73
C HIS A 208 -6.49 4.26 4.61
N TYR A 209 -5.18 4.31 4.33
CA TYR A 209 -4.60 5.23 3.35
C TYR A 209 -5.31 5.17 1.99
N LYS A 210 -5.42 3.98 1.40
CA LYS A 210 -6.09 3.77 0.11
C LYS A 210 -7.55 4.24 0.12
N TYR A 211 -8.28 3.95 1.19
CA TYR A 211 -9.66 4.38 1.35
C TYR A 211 -9.77 5.91 1.41
N HIS A 212 -8.89 6.56 2.18
CA HIS A 212 -8.84 8.01 2.28
C HIS A 212 -8.35 8.70 1.00
N MET A 213 -7.50 8.06 0.19
CA MET A 213 -7.16 8.54 -1.14
C MET A 213 -8.35 8.45 -2.09
N PHE A 214 -9.07 7.32 -2.07
CA PHE A 214 -10.30 7.14 -2.84
C PHE A 214 -11.36 8.21 -2.51
N LEU A 215 -11.54 8.55 -1.23
CA LEU A 215 -12.45 9.65 -0.85
C LEU A 215 -12.00 11.00 -1.40
N ARG A 216 -10.68 11.27 -1.43
CA ARG A 216 -10.14 12.48 -2.06
C ARG A 216 -10.35 12.48 -3.57
N CYS A 217 -10.21 11.34 -4.25
CA CYS A 217 -10.55 11.21 -5.67
C CYS A 217 -12.02 11.58 -5.92
N LYS A 218 -12.95 11.12 -5.08
CA LYS A 218 -14.37 11.48 -5.21
C LYS A 218 -14.61 12.99 -5.09
N VAL A 219 -13.89 13.67 -4.22
CA VAL A 219 -13.96 15.14 -4.10
C VAL A 219 -13.43 15.81 -5.37
N GLU A 220 -12.29 15.36 -5.90
CA GLU A 220 -11.71 15.91 -7.11
C GLU A 220 -12.60 15.67 -8.34
N ILE A 221 -13.15 14.47 -8.50
CA ILE A 221 -14.16 14.13 -9.52
C ILE A 221 -15.35 15.09 -9.43
N SER A 222 -15.89 15.30 -8.22
CA SER A 222 -17.01 16.21 -8.01
C SER A 222 -16.65 17.65 -8.38
N SER A 223 -15.41 18.08 -8.14
CA SER A 223 -14.90 19.40 -8.53
C SER A 223 -14.85 19.55 -10.05
N VAL A 224 -14.38 18.54 -10.77
CA VAL A 224 -14.35 18.51 -12.24
C VAL A 224 -15.76 18.54 -12.82
N GLN A 225 -16.66 17.67 -12.33
CA GLN A 225 -18.05 17.60 -12.81
C GLN A 225 -18.84 18.88 -12.55
N LYS A 226 -18.54 19.62 -11.48
CA LYS A 226 -19.14 20.94 -11.22
C LYS A 226 -18.75 21.99 -12.26
N LYS A 227 -17.56 21.88 -12.86
CA LYS A 227 -17.09 22.81 -13.90
C LYS A 227 -17.66 22.44 -15.27
N ASN A 228 -17.86 21.15 -15.53
CA ASN A 228 -18.49 20.65 -16.75
C ASN A 228 -19.17 19.31 -16.47
N ALA A 229 -20.50 19.29 -16.57
CA ALA A 229 -21.32 18.12 -16.24
C ALA A 229 -21.41 17.10 -17.39
N ASP A 230 -21.06 17.49 -18.62
CA ASP A 230 -21.24 16.67 -19.83
C ASP A 230 -20.01 15.81 -20.16
N LEU A 231 -19.03 15.74 -19.26
CA LEU A 231 -17.81 14.97 -19.45
C LEU A 231 -18.07 13.46 -19.28
N GLY A 232 -17.51 12.67 -20.21
CA GLY A 232 -17.42 11.22 -20.06
C GLY A 232 -16.44 10.80 -18.97
N GLN A 233 -16.45 9.52 -18.59
CA GLN A 233 -15.62 9.00 -17.50
C GLN A 233 -14.13 9.19 -17.79
N GLU A 234 -13.68 8.84 -19.00
CA GLU A 234 -12.28 9.00 -19.40
C GLU A 234 -11.85 10.47 -19.38
N GLU A 235 -12.69 11.37 -19.88
CA GLU A 235 -12.41 12.81 -19.82
C GLU A 235 -12.32 13.31 -18.38
N ILE A 236 -13.18 12.83 -17.48
CA ILE A 236 -13.09 13.18 -16.05
C ILE A 236 -11.77 12.70 -15.46
N VAL A 237 -11.34 11.46 -15.74
CA VAL A 237 -10.03 10.95 -15.31
C VAL A 237 -8.92 11.88 -15.79
N GLN A 238 -8.87 12.18 -17.09
CA GLN A 238 -7.85 13.05 -17.66
C GLN A 238 -7.85 14.45 -17.05
N GLN A 239 -9.02 15.03 -16.76
CA GLN A 239 -9.12 16.34 -16.11
C GLN A 239 -8.64 16.33 -14.66
N CYS A 240 -8.98 15.30 -13.87
CA CYS A 240 -8.41 15.12 -12.53
C CYS A 240 -6.88 15.01 -12.62
N MET A 241 -6.38 14.23 -13.58
CA MET A 241 -4.95 13.97 -13.73
C MET A 241 -4.14 15.14 -14.31
N LYS A 242 -4.82 16.20 -14.81
CA LYS A 242 -4.22 17.49 -15.17
C LYS A 242 -3.98 18.40 -13.97
N ASN A 243 -4.63 18.13 -12.82
CA ASN A 243 -4.38 18.86 -11.58
C ASN A 243 -3.08 18.36 -10.93
N ILE A 244 -1.95 18.75 -11.52
CA ILE A 244 -0.62 18.31 -11.07
C ILE A 244 -0.36 18.71 -9.62
N LYS A 245 -0.76 19.92 -9.22
CA LYS A 245 -0.63 20.41 -7.85
C LYS A 245 -1.33 19.49 -6.85
N TRP A 246 -2.57 19.08 -7.14
CA TRP A 246 -3.29 18.13 -6.27
C TRP A 246 -2.54 16.81 -6.10
N ILE A 247 -2.02 16.25 -7.19
CA ILE A 247 -1.28 14.99 -7.16
C ILE A 247 0.02 15.14 -6.36
N GLU A 248 0.76 16.23 -6.57
CA GLU A 248 2.00 16.53 -5.85
C GLU A 248 1.76 16.73 -4.35
N ASP A 249 0.72 17.49 -3.97
CA ASP A 249 0.33 17.68 -2.56
C ASP A 249 -0.04 16.34 -1.89
N LEU A 250 -0.64 15.41 -2.62
CA LEU A 250 -0.92 14.06 -2.11
C LEU A 250 0.34 13.20 -1.99
N PHE A 251 1.27 13.34 -2.95
CA PHE A 251 2.54 12.62 -2.93
C PHE A 251 3.43 13.07 -1.77
N GLU A 252 3.49 14.37 -1.50
CA GLU A 252 4.22 14.92 -0.37
C GLU A 252 3.69 14.35 0.96
N LYS A 253 2.37 14.38 1.16
CA LYS A 253 1.71 13.78 2.34
C LYS A 253 1.94 12.27 2.46
N PHE A 254 1.99 11.56 1.33
CA PHE A 254 2.38 10.14 1.32
C PHE A 254 3.80 9.98 1.86
N GLY A 255 4.72 10.81 1.41
CA GLY A 255 6.11 10.77 1.85
C GLY A 255 6.30 11.12 3.32
N GLU A 256 5.62 12.16 3.80
CA GLU A 256 5.58 12.52 5.23
C GLU A 256 5.08 11.35 6.09
N LEU A 257 4.01 10.68 5.67
CA LEU A 257 3.49 9.51 6.38
C LEU A 257 4.55 8.42 6.50
N LEU A 258 5.24 8.07 5.41
CA LEU A 258 6.29 7.05 5.46
C LEU A 258 7.50 7.48 6.29
N ASN A 259 7.86 8.76 6.24
CA ASN A 259 8.94 9.31 7.06
C ASN A 259 8.61 9.23 8.55
N HIS A 260 7.40 9.60 8.96
CA HIS A 260 6.95 9.46 10.35
C HIS A 260 7.01 8.01 10.84
N VAL A 261 6.65 7.04 9.99
CA VAL A 261 6.80 5.62 10.32
C VAL A 261 8.26 5.25 10.49
N GLN A 262 9.14 5.72 9.61
CA GLN A 262 10.58 5.49 9.75
C GLN A 262 11.09 6.04 11.08
N GLN A 263 10.80 7.30 11.42
CA GLN A 263 11.27 7.92 12.67
C GLN A 263 10.83 7.19 13.94
N LYS A 264 9.61 6.63 13.96
CA LYS A 264 9.13 5.82 15.10
C LYS A 264 9.67 4.39 15.09
N CYS A 265 10.09 3.90 13.93
CA CYS A 265 10.61 2.55 13.74
C CYS A 265 12.14 2.44 13.73
N SER A 266 12.86 3.55 13.62
CA SER A 266 14.32 3.62 13.81
C SER A 266 14.74 3.21 15.22
#